data_AF-A0A7S2TWH0-F1
#
_entry.id   AF-A0A7S2TWH0-F1
#
_cell.length_a   1.000
_cell.length_b   1.000
_cell.length_c   1.000
_cell.angle_alpha   90.00
_cell.angle_beta   90.00
_cell.angle_gamma   90.00
#
_symmetry.space_group_name_H-M   'P 1'
#
loop_
_entity.id
_entity.type
_entity.pdbx_description
1 polymer ?
#
loop_
_entity_poly.entity_id
_entity_poly.type
_entity_poly.pdbx_seq_one_letter_code
_entity_poly.pdbx_strand_id
1 'polypeptide(L)'
;FWSRATSGMPPTAVLVFVLAVAWPARSARSVIVYNNDVGVQYLGRSGQIRLFTRTKDNSTRNLSVKWMKIEELDRRGRKKQFVKNFASQDFDWFGPYISKLGGQEATRVDLRAFLSVGGRTIPFNISTWLLSNDTLVYNGKQMVNVDRNSIKFTIGIKGWPFLSTDNILKFGAALDVPGKPGAPERNTTRSGARFRFGCGDLSVTDQAVVDGQNRNISTSVFQRGSRLLVDWEFPAFQSSLEYDPSFNINDITGGDDEDNDDDRTRCDKDTKVVVIAVVGTIAAAMLGAGVTLYCMRLRARRRMSDDFEQINNAQAEVYYVPAAEQ
;
A
#
# COMPACT_ATOMS: atom_id res chain seq x y z
N PHE A 1 14.74 30.63 -77.15
CA PHE A 1 13.51 30.83 -77.95
C PHE A 1 12.89 29.46 -78.16
N TRP A 2 11.82 28.96 -77.55
CA TRP A 2 10.69 29.43 -76.72
C TRP A 2 10.41 28.28 -75.72
N SER A 3 10.35 28.49 -74.41
CA SER A 3 9.13 28.77 -73.61
C SER A 3 7.88 27.95 -74.02
N ARG A 4 7.54 26.94 -73.22
CA ARG A 4 6.14 26.57 -72.97
C ARG A 4 5.94 26.24 -71.49
N ALA A 5 5.28 27.18 -70.82
CA ALA A 5 4.79 27.07 -69.46
C ALA A 5 3.59 26.11 -69.41
N THR A 6 3.60 25.18 -68.46
CA THR A 6 2.39 24.50 -67.99
C THR A 6 2.09 25.00 -66.59
N SER A 7 1.01 25.79 -66.51
CA SER A 7 0.18 26.05 -65.33
C SER A 7 0.07 24.80 -64.44
N GLY A 8 0.31 24.85 -63.14
CA GLY A 8 -0.36 25.74 -62.20
C GLY A 8 -1.61 25.05 -61.62
N MET A 9 -1.43 23.92 -60.94
CA MET A 9 -2.44 23.37 -60.04
C MET A 9 -2.07 23.74 -58.61
N PRO A 10 -2.98 24.36 -57.83
CA PRO A 10 -2.73 24.62 -56.42
C PRO A 10 -2.66 23.30 -55.64
N PRO A 11 -1.76 23.16 -54.66
CA PRO A 11 -1.75 21.99 -53.79
C PRO A 11 -3.05 21.97 -52.99
N THR A 12 -3.91 20.99 -53.28
CA THR A 12 -5.05 20.63 -52.44
C THR A 12 -4.51 20.28 -51.06
N ALA A 13 -4.72 21.17 -50.10
CA ALA A 13 -4.45 20.92 -48.70
C ALA A 13 -5.39 19.82 -48.22
N VAL A 14 -4.88 18.58 -48.15
CA VAL A 14 -5.58 17.48 -47.50
C VAL A 14 -5.54 17.75 -46.00
N LEU A 15 -6.63 18.32 -45.48
CA LEU A 15 -6.83 18.51 -44.06
C LEU A 15 -7.09 17.13 -43.44
N VAL A 16 -6.03 16.48 -42.96
CA VAL A 16 -6.14 15.26 -42.17
C VAL A 16 -6.70 15.64 -40.81
N PHE A 17 -8.02 15.49 -40.63
CA PHE A 17 -8.63 15.49 -39.32
C PHE A 17 -8.15 14.25 -38.57
N VAL A 18 -7.12 14.41 -37.75
CA VAL A 18 -6.83 13.44 -36.69
C VAL A 18 -7.98 13.55 -35.70
N LEU A 19 -8.97 12.67 -35.85
CA LEU A 19 -9.93 12.36 -34.80
C LEU A 19 -9.13 11.83 -33.61
N ALA A 20 -8.72 12.74 -32.72
CA ALA A 20 -8.32 12.40 -31.38
C ALA A 20 -9.56 11.80 -30.71
N VAL A 21 -9.69 10.47 -30.81
CA VAL A 21 -10.62 9.72 -29.96
C VAL A 21 -10.16 10.01 -28.55
N ALA A 22 -10.83 10.97 -27.90
CA ALA A 22 -10.65 11.25 -26.50
C ALA A 22 -11.06 9.98 -25.76
N TRP A 23 -10.07 9.15 -25.42
CA TRP A 23 -10.29 8.04 -24.52
C TRP A 23 -10.88 8.66 -23.26
N PRO A 24 -12.09 8.25 -22.82
CA PRO A 24 -12.71 8.81 -21.64
C PRO A 24 -11.69 8.69 -20.51
N ALA A 25 -11.39 9.80 -19.84
CA ALA A 25 -10.50 9.83 -18.70
C ALA A 25 -10.95 8.73 -17.72
N ARG A 26 -10.26 7.59 -17.72
CA ARG A 26 -10.59 6.47 -16.86
C ARG A 26 -10.30 6.96 -15.45
N SER A 27 -11.36 7.29 -14.69
CA SER A 27 -11.20 7.58 -13.27
C SER A 27 -10.54 6.35 -12.67
N ALA A 28 -9.35 6.51 -12.10
CA ALA A 28 -8.57 5.44 -11.50
C ALA A 28 -9.26 4.94 -10.21
N ARG A 29 -10.37 4.25 -10.40
CA ARG A 29 -11.19 3.74 -9.30
C ARG A 29 -10.43 2.60 -8.64
N SER A 30 -10.38 2.66 -7.32
CA SER A 30 -9.95 1.50 -6.54
C SER A 30 -10.89 0.34 -6.80
N VAL A 31 -10.35 -0.85 -6.96
CA VAL A 31 -11.11 -2.10 -7.08
C VAL A 31 -11.05 -2.80 -5.75
N ILE A 32 -12.15 -3.39 -5.29
CA ILE A 32 -12.14 -4.24 -4.10
C ILE A 32 -12.74 -5.58 -4.48
N VAL A 33 -12.03 -6.65 -4.13
CA VAL A 33 -12.48 -8.03 -4.32
C VAL A 33 -12.44 -8.77 -2.99
N TYR A 34 -13.26 -9.81 -2.87
CA TYR A 34 -13.39 -10.58 -1.66
C TYR A 34 -13.39 -12.07 -1.99
N ASN A 35 -12.92 -12.87 -1.04
CA ASN A 35 -13.37 -14.24 -0.87
C ASN A 35 -14.15 -14.34 0.47
N ASN A 36 -14.32 -15.54 1.02
CA ASN A 36 -15.06 -15.73 2.26
C ASN A 36 -14.40 -15.05 3.47
N ASP A 37 -13.06 -15.00 3.53
CA ASP A 37 -12.32 -14.62 4.73
C ASP A 37 -11.48 -13.33 4.57
N VAL A 38 -11.07 -13.01 3.34
CA VAL A 38 -10.11 -11.94 3.00
C VAL A 38 -10.67 -11.02 1.93
N GLY A 39 -10.44 -9.73 2.11
CA GLY A 39 -10.64 -8.67 1.14
C GLY A 39 -9.32 -8.14 0.60
N VAL A 40 -9.34 -7.71 -0.66
CA VAL A 40 -8.21 -7.11 -1.35
C VAL A 40 -8.66 -5.83 -2.01
N GLN A 41 -8.04 -4.72 -1.63
CA GLN A 41 -8.27 -3.40 -2.18
C GLN A 41 -7.07 -2.99 -3.06
N TYR A 42 -7.34 -2.76 -4.34
CA TYR A 42 -6.40 -2.27 -5.33
C TYR A 42 -6.53 -0.75 -5.43
N LEU A 43 -5.47 0.00 -5.09
CA LEU A 43 -5.55 1.43 -4.83
C LEU A 43 -5.20 2.26 -6.07
N GLY A 44 -6.18 2.46 -6.96
CA GLY A 44 -6.12 3.39 -8.09
C GLY A 44 -4.76 3.40 -8.84
N ARG A 45 -4.27 4.58 -9.24
CA ARG A 45 -2.99 4.73 -9.98
C ARG A 45 -1.74 4.46 -9.13
N SER A 46 -1.87 4.20 -7.83
CA SER A 46 -0.68 4.03 -6.98
C SER A 46 -0.01 2.67 -7.15
N GLY A 47 -0.69 1.71 -7.79
CA GLY A 47 -0.25 0.32 -7.88
C GLY A 47 -0.22 -0.41 -6.53
N GLN A 48 -0.63 0.24 -5.44
CA GLN A 48 -0.65 -0.36 -4.11
C GLN A 48 -1.80 -1.34 -3.96
N ILE A 49 -1.57 -2.37 -3.17
CA ILE A 49 -2.56 -3.40 -2.84
C ILE A 49 -2.66 -3.45 -1.33
N ARG A 50 -3.88 -3.49 -0.81
CA ARG A 50 -4.15 -3.65 0.61
C ARG A 50 -4.95 -4.92 0.83
N LEU A 51 -4.43 -5.81 1.65
CA LEU A 51 -5.08 -7.04 2.05
C LEU A 51 -5.59 -6.89 3.48
N PHE A 52 -6.79 -7.39 3.75
CA PHE A 52 -7.44 -7.27 5.06
C PHE A 52 -8.40 -8.44 5.29
N THR A 53 -8.66 -8.79 6.55
CA THR A 53 -9.63 -9.84 6.90
C THR A 53 -11.05 -9.28 6.90
N ARG A 54 -12.04 -10.13 6.61
CA ARG A 54 -13.45 -9.74 6.54
C ARG A 54 -14.13 -9.65 7.92
N THR A 55 -13.55 -10.27 8.94
CA THR A 55 -14.26 -10.65 10.18
C THR A 55 -14.29 -9.63 11.33
N LYS A 56 -13.50 -8.55 11.35
CA LYS A 56 -13.60 -7.50 12.40
C LYS A 56 -13.23 -6.11 11.87
N ASP A 57 -14.09 -5.11 12.11
CA ASP A 57 -13.87 -3.65 12.01
C ASP A 57 -12.70 -3.16 11.11
N ASN A 58 -12.78 -3.54 9.84
CA ASN A 58 -12.40 -2.88 8.59
C ASN A 58 -11.33 -1.74 8.49
N SER A 59 -10.37 -1.54 9.41
CA SER A 59 -9.40 -0.45 9.18
C SER A 59 -7.98 -0.61 9.72
N THR A 60 -7.73 -1.33 10.82
CA THR A 60 -6.40 -1.24 11.48
C THR A 60 -5.44 -2.37 11.15
N ARG A 61 -5.93 -3.55 10.77
CA ARG A 61 -5.10 -4.72 10.46
C ARG A 61 -5.11 -5.01 8.98
N ASN A 62 -4.27 -4.28 8.25
CA ASN A 62 -4.09 -4.52 6.83
C ASN A 62 -2.61 -4.68 6.48
N LEU A 63 -2.33 -5.63 5.58
CA LEU A 63 -1.05 -5.75 4.93
C LEU A 63 -1.13 -4.90 3.66
N SER A 64 -0.30 -3.86 3.54
CA SER A 64 -0.20 -3.09 2.31
C SER A 64 1.08 -3.45 1.56
N VAL A 65 0.94 -3.82 0.28
CA VAL A 65 2.04 -4.05 -0.65
C VAL A 65 2.21 -2.81 -1.51
N LYS A 66 3.41 -2.24 -1.48
CA LYS A 66 3.79 -1.11 -2.31
C LYS A 66 4.99 -1.46 -3.16
N TRP A 67 4.85 -1.37 -4.47
CA TRP A 67 5.97 -1.56 -5.37
C TRP A 67 6.89 -0.34 -5.33
N MET A 68 8.17 -0.57 -5.07
CA MET A 68 9.11 0.50 -4.73
C MET A 68 10.04 0.83 -5.88
N LYS A 69 10.59 -0.18 -6.54
CA LYS A 69 11.66 0.01 -7.52
C LYS A 69 11.76 -1.14 -8.50
N ILE A 70 12.30 -0.80 -9.66
CA ILE A 70 12.85 -1.71 -10.64
C ILE A 70 14.13 -1.09 -11.20
N GLU A 71 15.24 -1.79 -11.06
CA GLU A 71 16.57 -1.27 -11.36
C GLU A 71 17.49 -2.36 -11.91
N GLU A 72 18.30 -2.00 -12.90
CA GLU A 72 19.38 -2.83 -13.41
C GLU A 72 20.66 -2.55 -12.63
N LEU A 73 21.30 -3.60 -12.14
CA LEU A 73 22.55 -3.53 -11.38
C LEU A 73 23.66 -4.28 -12.11
N ASP A 74 24.89 -3.78 -12.05
CA ASP A 74 26.05 -4.55 -12.49
C ASP A 74 26.49 -5.60 -11.45
N ARG A 75 27.48 -6.43 -11.82
CA ARG A 75 28.07 -7.45 -10.94
C ARG A 75 28.61 -6.93 -9.60
N ARG A 76 28.81 -5.61 -9.46
CA ARG A 76 29.26 -4.95 -8.22
C ARG A 76 28.10 -4.33 -7.43
N GLY A 77 26.85 -4.58 -7.83
CA GLY A 77 25.66 -3.98 -7.24
C GLY A 77 25.47 -2.50 -7.59
N ARG A 78 26.20 -1.96 -8.57
CA ARG A 78 26.07 -0.55 -8.96
C ARG A 78 24.91 -0.39 -9.93
N LYS A 79 24.05 0.58 -9.66
CA LYS A 79 22.92 0.94 -10.51
C LYS A 79 23.36 1.39 -11.91
N LYS A 80 22.74 0.84 -12.94
CA LYS A 80 23.00 1.12 -14.36
C LYS A 80 21.81 1.77 -15.04
N GLN A 81 20.63 1.20 -14.85
CA GLN A 81 19.37 1.75 -15.31
C GLN A 81 18.31 1.56 -14.23
N PHE A 82 17.26 2.36 -14.26
CA PHE A 82 16.13 2.23 -13.35
C PHE A 82 14.91 2.96 -13.89
N VAL A 83 13.73 2.57 -13.43
CA VAL A 83 12.52 3.33 -13.70
C VAL A 83 12.42 4.45 -12.68
N LYS A 84 12.47 5.69 -13.16
CA LYS A 84 12.35 6.87 -12.32
C LYS A 84 10.93 6.96 -11.77
N ASN A 85 10.80 7.20 -10.46
CA ASN A 85 9.53 7.33 -9.75
C ASN A 85 8.59 6.12 -9.99
N PHE A 86 9.10 4.90 -9.78
CA PHE A 86 8.30 3.68 -10.00
C PHE A 86 6.99 3.65 -9.21
N ALA A 87 6.97 4.19 -7.99
CA ALA A 87 5.76 4.30 -7.18
C ALA A 87 4.74 5.34 -7.70
N SER A 88 5.10 6.12 -8.73
CA SER A 88 4.27 7.17 -9.35
C SER A 88 3.98 6.87 -10.82
N GLN A 89 4.21 5.63 -11.28
CA GLN A 89 3.82 5.25 -12.64
C GLN A 89 2.30 5.28 -12.77
N ASP A 90 1.85 5.39 -14.02
CA ASP A 90 0.44 5.28 -14.36
C ASP A 90 0.04 3.80 -14.38
N PHE A 91 -0.45 3.31 -13.24
CA PHE A 91 -0.93 1.95 -13.11
C PHE A 91 -2.43 1.86 -13.39
N ASP A 92 -2.80 0.99 -14.33
CA ASP A 92 -4.19 0.67 -14.63
C ASP A 92 -4.55 -0.72 -14.10
N TRP A 93 -5.63 -0.79 -13.31
CA TRP A 93 -6.21 -2.04 -12.84
C TRP A 93 -7.33 -2.50 -13.78
N PHE A 94 -7.36 -3.80 -14.07
CA PHE A 94 -8.33 -4.47 -14.92
C PHE A 94 -8.93 -5.66 -14.19
N GLY A 95 -10.24 -5.83 -14.31
CA GLY A 95 -11.01 -6.87 -13.60
C GLY A 95 -12.02 -6.25 -12.63
N PRO A 96 -12.56 -7.06 -11.69
CA PRO A 96 -12.23 -8.46 -11.46
C PRO A 96 -12.68 -9.41 -12.56
N TYR A 97 -11.96 -10.51 -12.72
CA TYR A 97 -12.31 -11.64 -13.57
C TYR A 97 -12.42 -12.91 -12.74
N ILE A 98 -13.34 -13.80 -13.06
CA ILE A 98 -13.35 -15.16 -12.51
C ILE A 98 -12.62 -16.07 -13.50
N SER A 99 -11.61 -16.80 -13.03
CA SER A 99 -10.79 -17.70 -13.85
C SER A 99 -10.32 -18.89 -13.02
N LYS A 100 -9.79 -19.92 -13.69
CA LYS A 100 -9.18 -21.06 -13.01
C LYS A 100 -7.68 -20.88 -12.82
N LEU A 101 -7.18 -21.27 -11.66
CA LEU A 101 -5.77 -21.35 -11.31
C LEU A 101 -5.54 -22.65 -10.53
N GLY A 102 -4.66 -23.54 -11.04
CA GLY A 102 -4.49 -24.87 -10.45
C GLY A 102 -5.78 -25.69 -10.42
N GLY A 103 -6.68 -25.49 -11.40
CA GLY A 103 -7.99 -26.15 -11.45
C GLY A 103 -9.06 -25.57 -10.52
N GLN A 104 -8.70 -24.67 -9.60
CA GLN A 104 -9.62 -24.00 -8.68
C GLN A 104 -10.10 -22.67 -9.24
N GLU A 105 -11.34 -22.28 -8.93
CA GLU A 105 -11.81 -20.92 -9.22
C GLU A 105 -11.08 -19.89 -8.35
N ALA A 106 -10.66 -18.81 -9.00
CA ALA A 106 -9.96 -17.70 -8.37
C ALA A 106 -10.41 -16.37 -8.98
N THR A 107 -10.45 -15.34 -8.14
CA THR A 107 -10.71 -13.97 -8.59
C THR A 107 -9.38 -13.35 -9.04
N ARG A 108 -9.31 -12.93 -10.29
CA ARG A 108 -8.14 -12.33 -10.91
C ARG A 108 -8.31 -10.82 -11.10
N VAL A 109 -7.28 -10.05 -10.76
CA VAL A 109 -7.16 -8.63 -11.10
C VAL A 109 -5.78 -8.37 -11.68
N ASP A 110 -5.72 -7.69 -12.83
CA ASP A 110 -4.48 -7.36 -13.53
C ASP A 110 -4.13 -5.89 -13.34
N LEU A 111 -2.88 -5.60 -13.01
CA LEU A 111 -2.25 -4.29 -13.14
C LEU A 111 -1.44 -4.27 -14.43
N ARG A 112 -1.57 -3.19 -15.20
CA ARG A 112 -0.74 -2.93 -16.37
C ARG A 112 -0.17 -1.51 -16.31
N ALA A 113 1.06 -1.37 -16.77
CA ALA A 113 1.70 -0.08 -16.96
C ALA A 113 2.72 -0.16 -18.10
N PHE A 114 3.14 1.02 -18.57
CA PHE A 114 4.26 1.19 -19.47
C PHE A 114 5.38 1.92 -18.72
N LEU A 115 6.55 1.30 -18.64
CA LEU A 115 7.68 1.84 -17.89
C LEU A 115 8.67 2.49 -18.84
N SER A 116 9.15 3.69 -18.50
CA SER A 116 10.22 4.36 -19.24
C SER A 116 11.58 4.05 -18.61
N VAL A 117 12.47 3.43 -19.39
CA VAL A 117 13.83 3.05 -18.98
C VAL A 117 14.79 3.14 -20.15
N GLY A 118 15.94 3.80 -19.96
CA GLY A 118 16.96 3.91 -21.01
C GLY A 118 16.47 4.55 -22.32
N GLY A 119 15.47 5.44 -22.25
CA GLY A 119 14.83 6.06 -23.42
C GLY A 119 13.86 5.14 -24.17
N ARG A 120 13.54 3.96 -23.64
CA ARG A 120 12.56 3.02 -24.20
C ARG A 120 11.36 2.88 -23.28
N THR A 121 10.22 2.59 -23.89
CA THR A 121 8.99 2.26 -23.18
C THR A 121 8.77 0.75 -23.23
N ILE A 122 8.64 0.11 -22.08
CA ILE A 122 8.45 -1.34 -21.97
C ILE A 122 7.13 -1.68 -21.26
N PRO A 123 6.45 -2.78 -21.63
CA PRO A 123 5.26 -3.23 -20.93
C PRO A 123 5.62 -3.87 -19.59
N PHE A 124 4.81 -3.57 -18.58
CA PHE A 124 4.87 -4.16 -17.25
C PHE A 124 3.49 -4.61 -16.81
N ASN A 125 3.39 -5.80 -16.24
CA ASN A 125 2.14 -6.31 -15.73
C ASN A 125 2.31 -7.07 -14.41
N ILE A 126 1.29 -7.01 -13.57
CA ILE A 126 1.15 -7.88 -12.40
C ILE A 126 -0.25 -8.45 -12.45
N SER A 127 -0.39 -9.78 -12.52
CA SER A 127 -1.67 -10.43 -12.28
C SER A 127 -1.74 -10.85 -10.82
N THR A 128 -2.87 -10.60 -10.17
CA THR A 128 -3.13 -11.06 -8.81
C THR A 128 -4.28 -12.05 -8.82
N TRP A 129 -4.18 -13.08 -7.99
CA TRP A 129 -5.13 -14.17 -7.90
C TRP A 129 -5.49 -14.38 -6.44
N LEU A 130 -6.76 -14.14 -6.09
CA LEU A 130 -7.31 -14.43 -4.78
C LEU A 130 -8.00 -15.79 -4.82
N LEU A 131 -7.50 -16.72 -4.00
CA LEU A 131 -8.01 -18.09 -3.94
C LEU A 131 -8.85 -18.32 -2.69
N SER A 132 -9.88 -19.16 -2.83
CA SER A 132 -10.75 -19.56 -1.73
C SER A 132 -10.36 -20.91 -1.11
N ASN A 133 -9.57 -21.72 -1.82
CA ASN A 133 -9.12 -23.04 -1.39
C ASN A 133 -7.62 -23.18 -1.60
N ASP A 134 -6.98 -24.04 -0.80
CA ASP A 134 -5.62 -24.49 -1.03
C ASP A 134 -5.52 -25.11 -2.43
N THR A 135 -4.43 -24.81 -3.15
CA THR A 135 -4.20 -25.41 -4.46
C THR A 135 -2.72 -25.52 -4.79
N LEU A 136 -2.41 -26.45 -5.71
CA LEU A 136 -1.09 -26.55 -6.31
C LEU A 136 -1.10 -25.78 -7.63
N VAL A 137 -0.18 -24.82 -7.76
CA VAL A 137 0.01 -24.06 -8.99
C VAL A 137 1.39 -24.33 -9.57
N TYR A 138 1.48 -24.26 -10.89
CA TYR A 138 2.76 -24.22 -11.56
C TYR A 138 3.31 -22.80 -11.55
N ASN A 139 4.57 -22.66 -11.18
CA ASN A 139 5.43 -21.53 -11.51
C ASN A 139 6.53 -22.05 -12.43
N GLY A 140 6.42 -21.78 -13.73
CA GLY A 140 7.24 -22.43 -14.74
C GLY A 140 7.09 -23.95 -14.66
N LYS A 141 8.18 -24.65 -14.32
CA LYS A 141 8.18 -26.12 -14.12
C LYS A 141 8.08 -26.57 -12.66
N GLN A 142 8.01 -25.65 -11.71
CA GLN A 142 7.91 -25.98 -10.29
C GLN A 142 6.44 -25.96 -9.84
N MET A 143 6.05 -26.91 -9.00
CA MET A 143 4.77 -26.85 -8.31
C MET A 143 4.93 -26.17 -6.96
N VAL A 144 4.02 -25.27 -6.65
CA VAL A 144 4.01 -24.48 -5.41
C VAL A 144 2.64 -24.62 -4.78
N ASN A 145 2.61 -24.88 -3.47
CA ASN A 145 1.36 -24.81 -2.72
C ASN A 145 1.00 -23.34 -2.50
N VAL A 146 -0.20 -22.97 -2.90
CA VAL A 146 -0.81 -21.69 -2.58
C VAL A 146 -1.94 -21.98 -1.62
N ASP A 147 -1.73 -21.57 -0.38
CA ASP A 147 -2.71 -21.78 0.67
C ASP A 147 -3.96 -20.92 0.39
N ARG A 148 -5.12 -21.35 0.87
CA ARG A 148 -6.36 -20.58 0.87
C ARG A 148 -6.10 -19.20 1.45
N ASN A 149 -6.90 -18.21 1.02
CA ASN A 149 -6.79 -16.83 1.51
C ASN A 149 -5.46 -16.12 1.18
N SER A 150 -4.58 -16.78 0.43
CA SER A 150 -3.39 -16.14 -0.13
C SER A 150 -3.74 -15.35 -1.38
N ILE A 151 -2.97 -14.29 -1.61
CA ILE A 151 -2.87 -13.68 -2.93
C ILE A 151 -1.63 -14.22 -3.60
N LYS A 152 -1.83 -14.87 -4.74
CA LYS A 152 -0.74 -15.18 -5.66
C LYS A 152 -0.55 -14.04 -6.65
N PHE A 153 0.71 -13.72 -6.93
CA PHE A 153 1.11 -12.76 -7.94
C PHE A 153 1.69 -13.49 -9.15
N THR A 154 1.61 -12.82 -10.29
CA THR A 154 2.35 -13.13 -11.51
C THR A 154 2.88 -11.82 -12.07
N ILE A 155 4.14 -11.55 -11.80
CA ILE A 155 4.90 -10.38 -12.25
C ILE A 155 5.43 -10.69 -13.64
N GLY A 156 5.07 -9.85 -14.62
CA GLY A 156 5.50 -9.97 -16.01
C GLY A 156 6.24 -8.73 -16.48
N ILE A 157 7.41 -8.93 -17.07
CA ILE A 157 8.24 -7.87 -17.65
C ILE A 157 8.72 -8.33 -19.01
N LYS A 158 8.59 -7.50 -20.04
CA LYS A 158 9.07 -7.85 -21.39
C LYS A 158 9.97 -6.77 -21.97
N GLY A 159 10.99 -7.21 -22.71
CA GLY A 159 11.88 -6.33 -23.47
C GLY A 159 12.69 -5.35 -22.62
N TRP A 160 13.08 -5.72 -21.40
CA TRP A 160 13.94 -4.87 -20.57
C TRP A 160 15.28 -4.60 -21.29
N PRO A 161 15.67 -3.33 -21.50
CA PRO A 161 16.81 -3.00 -22.35
C PRO A 161 18.14 -3.02 -21.59
N PHE A 162 18.56 -4.21 -21.16
CA PHE A 162 19.83 -4.39 -20.43
C PHE A 162 21.01 -3.75 -21.16
N LEU A 163 21.86 -3.04 -20.41
CA LEU A 163 23.13 -2.50 -20.91
C LEU A 163 24.20 -3.59 -21.03
N SER A 164 24.05 -4.70 -20.30
CA SER A 164 24.92 -5.87 -20.39
C SER A 164 24.18 -7.13 -19.98
N THR A 165 24.50 -8.26 -20.62
CA THR A 165 24.01 -9.60 -20.25
C THR A 165 24.52 -10.08 -18.89
N ASP A 166 25.54 -9.42 -18.36
CA ASP A 166 26.13 -9.70 -17.05
C ASP A 166 25.43 -8.96 -15.90
N ASN A 167 24.52 -8.06 -16.23
CA ASN A 167 23.76 -7.30 -15.24
C ASN A 167 22.58 -8.14 -14.73
N ILE A 168 22.01 -7.71 -13.61
CA ILE A 168 20.82 -8.29 -13.01
C ILE A 168 19.70 -7.26 -12.97
N LEU A 169 18.46 -7.72 -13.01
CA LEU A 169 17.29 -6.90 -12.73
C LEU A 169 16.87 -7.09 -11.28
N LYS A 170 16.79 -5.99 -10.54
CA LYS A 170 16.31 -5.97 -9.17
C LYS A 170 14.92 -5.35 -9.11
N PHE A 171 13.95 -6.12 -8.62
CA PHE A 171 12.59 -5.68 -8.36
C PHE A 171 12.36 -5.61 -6.86
N GLY A 172 11.83 -4.49 -6.36
CA GLY A 172 11.67 -4.25 -4.93
C GLY A 172 10.26 -3.87 -4.55
N ALA A 173 9.76 -4.47 -3.47
CA ALA A 173 8.50 -4.14 -2.83
C ALA A 173 8.71 -3.78 -1.36
N ALA A 174 7.84 -2.92 -0.84
CA ALA A 174 7.70 -2.66 0.59
C ALA A 174 6.38 -3.27 1.07
N LEU A 175 6.45 -3.97 2.19
CA LEU A 175 5.30 -4.49 2.92
C LEU A 175 5.13 -3.67 4.19
N ASP A 176 3.98 -3.00 4.28
CA ASP A 176 3.50 -2.38 5.51
C ASP A 176 2.63 -3.42 6.23
N VAL A 177 3.23 -4.10 7.22
CA VAL A 177 2.60 -5.14 8.02
C VAL A 177 2.01 -4.49 9.28
N PRO A 178 0.81 -4.87 9.73
CA PRO A 178 0.27 -4.32 10.96
C PRO A 178 1.08 -4.81 12.17
N GLY A 179 1.39 -3.89 13.09
CA GLY A 179 2.25 -4.14 14.26
C GLY A 179 3.74 -4.10 13.94
N LYS A 180 4.57 -4.64 14.84
CA LYS A 180 6.02 -4.76 14.64
C LYS A 180 6.31 -6.09 13.90
N PRO A 181 6.72 -6.06 12.62
CA PRO A 181 6.87 -7.28 11.82
C PRO A 181 7.88 -8.28 12.40
N GLY A 182 8.84 -7.80 13.20
CA GLY A 182 9.97 -8.60 13.66
C GLY A 182 10.96 -8.85 12.53
N ALA A 183 12.09 -9.48 12.88
CA ALA A 183 13.00 -10.00 11.87
C ALA A 183 12.29 -11.11 11.08
N PRO A 184 12.35 -11.10 9.74
CA PRO A 184 11.72 -12.13 8.93
C PRO A 184 12.40 -13.48 9.19
N GLU A 185 11.61 -14.49 9.54
CA GLU A 185 12.10 -15.85 9.71
C GLU A 185 12.03 -16.59 8.38
N ARG A 186 13.18 -17.07 7.90
CA ARG A 186 13.27 -17.79 6.62
C ARG A 186 13.23 -19.29 6.86
N ASN A 187 12.20 -19.94 6.32
CA ASN A 187 12.11 -21.40 6.25
C ASN A 187 12.30 -21.85 4.79
N THR A 188 13.34 -22.64 4.53
CA THR A 188 13.62 -23.15 3.19
C THR A 188 12.75 -24.36 2.86
N THR A 189 12.15 -24.37 1.67
CA THR A 189 11.38 -25.49 1.15
C THR A 189 12.10 -26.10 -0.04
N ARG A 190 11.60 -27.23 -0.56
CA ARG A 190 12.19 -27.87 -1.76
C ARG A 190 12.13 -26.99 -3.01
N SER A 191 11.22 -26.03 -3.07
CA SER A 191 10.95 -25.18 -4.24
C SER A 191 11.14 -23.68 -3.97
N GLY A 192 11.77 -23.31 -2.85
CA GLY A 192 12.02 -21.91 -2.51
C GLY A 192 12.12 -21.64 -1.02
N ALA A 193 11.43 -20.60 -0.56
CA ALA A 193 11.44 -20.21 0.84
C ALA A 193 10.11 -19.58 1.25
N ARG A 194 9.78 -19.72 2.54
CA ARG A 194 8.71 -18.99 3.20
C ARG A 194 9.34 -18.03 4.21
N PHE A 195 8.93 -16.77 4.16
CA PHE A 195 9.34 -15.74 5.10
C PHE A 195 8.16 -15.37 5.96
N ARG A 196 8.24 -15.66 7.26
CA ARG A 196 7.22 -15.28 8.24
C ARG A 196 7.52 -13.90 8.81
N PHE A 197 6.49 -13.07 8.93
CA PHE A 197 6.58 -11.76 9.54
C PHE A 197 5.26 -11.30 10.16
N GLY A 198 5.29 -10.93 11.44
CA GLY A 198 4.08 -10.58 12.17
C GLY A 198 2.98 -11.63 11.98
N CYS A 199 1.89 -11.23 11.33
CA CYS A 199 0.69 -12.02 11.04
C CYS A 199 0.62 -12.59 9.60
N GLY A 200 1.68 -12.45 8.83
CA GLY A 200 1.70 -12.83 7.42
C GLY A 200 2.90 -13.67 7.06
N ASP A 201 2.75 -14.38 5.95
CA ASP A 201 3.81 -15.15 5.33
C ASP A 201 3.98 -14.71 3.86
N LEU A 202 5.22 -14.58 3.41
CA LEU A 202 5.58 -14.47 1.99
C LEU A 202 6.17 -15.81 1.55
N SER A 203 5.54 -16.45 0.58
CA SER A 203 6.12 -17.61 -0.09
C SER A 203 6.75 -17.18 -1.42
N VAL A 204 8.02 -17.50 -1.57
CA VAL A 204 8.80 -17.23 -2.78
C VAL A 204 9.36 -18.52 -3.34
N THR A 205 9.54 -18.52 -4.65
CA THR A 205 10.28 -19.57 -5.36
C THR A 205 11.72 -19.14 -5.62
N ASP A 206 12.60 -20.12 -5.75
CA ASP A 206 14.01 -19.91 -6.11
C ASP A 206 14.24 -19.80 -7.62
N GLN A 207 13.19 -19.98 -8.43
CA GLN A 207 13.23 -19.89 -9.88
C GLN A 207 12.17 -18.93 -10.45
N ALA A 208 12.53 -18.29 -11.55
CA ALA A 208 11.63 -17.52 -12.41
C ALA A 208 11.67 -18.05 -13.84
N VAL A 209 10.63 -17.82 -14.62
CA VAL A 209 10.62 -18.14 -16.05
C VAL A 209 11.24 -16.97 -16.80
N VAL A 210 12.46 -17.17 -17.28
CA VAL A 210 13.26 -16.20 -18.02
C VAL A 210 13.46 -16.72 -19.43
N ASP A 211 12.97 -15.98 -20.42
CA ASP A 211 13.01 -16.37 -21.84
C ASP A 211 12.47 -17.79 -22.09
N GLY A 212 11.39 -18.15 -21.38
CA GLY A 212 10.76 -19.47 -21.46
C GLY A 212 11.49 -20.58 -20.69
N GLN A 213 12.57 -20.29 -19.97
CA GLN A 213 13.34 -21.25 -19.19
C GLN A 213 13.33 -20.91 -17.71
N ASN A 214 13.26 -21.92 -16.84
CA ASN A 214 13.45 -21.68 -15.41
C ASN A 214 14.90 -21.27 -15.15
N ARG A 215 15.10 -20.12 -14.49
CA ARG A 215 16.40 -19.63 -14.06
C ARG A 215 16.36 -19.34 -12.57
N ASN A 216 17.47 -19.63 -11.89
CA ASN A 216 17.61 -19.33 -10.48
C ASN A 216 17.58 -17.82 -10.25
N ILE A 217 16.98 -17.42 -9.15
CA ILE A 217 16.88 -16.03 -8.70
C ILE A 217 17.34 -15.92 -7.25
N SER A 218 17.63 -14.70 -6.82
CA SER A 218 17.86 -14.40 -5.40
C SER A 218 16.68 -13.61 -4.84
N THR A 219 16.29 -13.94 -3.60
CA THR A 219 15.30 -13.16 -2.84
C THR A 219 15.92 -12.77 -1.51
N SER A 220 15.79 -11.51 -1.16
CA SER A 220 16.16 -10.98 0.14
C SER A 220 14.96 -10.31 0.80
N VAL A 221 14.74 -10.59 2.08
CA VAL A 221 13.71 -9.96 2.90
C VAL A 221 14.38 -9.39 4.13
N PHE A 222 14.21 -8.10 4.38
CA PHE A 222 14.83 -7.43 5.51
C PHE A 222 13.95 -6.31 6.04
N GLN A 223 14.08 -6.02 7.33
CA GLN A 223 13.32 -4.96 7.99
C GLN A 223 14.04 -3.62 7.88
N ARG A 224 13.29 -2.55 7.57
CA ARG A 224 13.77 -1.16 7.63
C ARG A 224 12.72 -0.29 8.31
N GLY A 225 12.96 0.04 9.58
CA GLY A 225 11.97 0.74 10.41
C GLY A 225 10.75 -0.16 10.65
N SER A 226 9.56 0.36 10.36
CA SER A 226 8.29 -0.39 10.45
C SER A 226 7.97 -1.24 9.22
N ARG A 227 8.78 -1.19 8.16
CA ARG A 227 8.52 -1.87 6.89
C ARG A 227 9.38 -3.09 6.71
N LEU A 228 8.85 -4.06 5.99
CA LEU A 228 9.66 -5.10 5.37
C LEU A 228 9.94 -4.71 3.93
N LEU A 229 11.18 -4.87 3.51
CA LEU A 229 11.59 -4.70 2.14
C LEU A 229 11.88 -6.08 1.57
N VAL A 230 11.28 -6.35 0.41
CA VAL A 230 11.47 -7.57 -0.35
C VAL A 230 12.14 -7.18 -1.65
N ASP A 231 13.30 -7.76 -1.91
CA ASP A 231 14.09 -7.50 -3.10
C ASP A 231 14.31 -8.84 -3.82
N TRP A 232 13.84 -8.93 -5.06
CA TRP A 232 14.07 -10.05 -5.97
C TRP A 232 15.10 -9.65 -7.01
N GLU A 233 16.06 -10.54 -7.28
CA GLU A 233 17.14 -10.34 -8.25
C GLU A 233 17.10 -11.42 -9.32
N PHE A 234 16.90 -10.98 -10.56
CA PHE A 234 16.73 -11.82 -11.75
C PHE A 234 17.94 -11.66 -12.67
N PRO A 235 18.38 -12.74 -13.36
CA PRO A 235 19.39 -12.62 -14.41
C PRO A 235 18.89 -11.76 -15.58
N ALA A 236 19.82 -11.24 -16.38
CA ALA A 236 19.47 -10.59 -17.63
C ALA A 236 18.69 -11.51 -18.57
N PHE A 237 17.79 -10.91 -19.36
CA PHE A 237 16.90 -11.61 -20.29
C PHE A 237 16.68 -10.81 -21.57
N GLN A 238 16.36 -11.52 -22.65
CA GLN A 238 16.19 -10.94 -23.98
C GLN A 238 14.73 -10.59 -24.29
N SER A 239 13.80 -11.44 -23.88
CA SER A 239 12.39 -11.39 -24.27
C SER A 239 11.47 -11.13 -23.09
N SER A 240 11.51 -11.95 -22.05
CA SER A 240 10.54 -11.88 -20.97
C SER A 240 11.01 -12.50 -19.66
N LEU A 241 10.49 -11.94 -18.58
CA LEU A 241 10.55 -12.46 -17.22
C LEU A 241 9.13 -12.67 -16.71
N GLU A 242 8.87 -13.83 -16.11
CA GLU A 242 7.67 -14.13 -15.34
C GLU A 242 8.06 -14.70 -13.96
N TYR A 243 7.47 -14.15 -12.90
CA TYR A 243 7.76 -14.54 -11.54
C TYR A 243 6.53 -14.47 -10.61
N ASP A 244 6.46 -15.40 -9.68
CA ASP A 244 5.19 -15.91 -9.18
C ASP A 244 5.14 -16.05 -7.63
N PRO A 245 5.39 -14.97 -6.86
CA PRO A 245 5.35 -15.04 -5.39
C PRO A 245 3.91 -15.11 -4.87
N SER A 246 3.73 -15.48 -3.61
CA SER A 246 2.43 -15.37 -2.92
C SER A 246 2.56 -14.76 -1.53
N PHE A 247 1.57 -13.95 -1.15
CA PHE A 247 1.39 -13.44 0.21
C PHE A 247 0.20 -14.10 0.87
N ASN A 248 0.37 -14.44 2.13
CA ASN A 248 -0.65 -15.09 2.94
C ASN A 248 -0.83 -14.30 4.25
N ILE A 249 -2.07 -14.23 4.72
CA ILE A 249 -2.50 -13.54 5.95
C ILE A 249 -3.29 -14.51 6.85
N ASN A 250 -2.87 -15.77 6.90
CA ASN A 250 -3.55 -16.81 7.66
C ASN A 250 -3.62 -16.54 9.18
N ASP A 251 -2.83 -15.60 9.71
CA ASP A 251 -2.73 -15.34 11.15
C ASP A 251 -3.25 -13.95 11.58
N ILE A 252 -3.90 -13.17 10.70
CA ILE A 252 -4.65 -11.96 11.13
C ILE A 252 -6.02 -12.34 11.67
N THR A 253 -6.60 -13.45 11.21
CA THR A 253 -7.98 -13.82 11.58
C THR A 253 -8.13 -14.20 13.04
N GLY A 254 -7.03 -14.38 13.78
CA GLY A 254 -7.05 -14.65 15.22
C GLY A 254 -8.06 -15.75 15.52
N GLY A 255 -7.85 -16.93 14.93
CA GLY A 255 -8.62 -18.10 15.35
C GLY A 255 -8.47 -18.20 16.85
N ASP A 256 -9.59 -18.18 17.56
CA ASP A 256 -9.67 -18.45 18.99
C ASP A 256 -9.30 -19.94 19.19
N ASP A 257 -8.05 -20.31 18.90
CA ASP A 257 -7.48 -21.58 19.31
C ASP A 257 -7.18 -21.42 20.79
N GLU A 258 -8.15 -21.80 21.63
CA GLU A 258 -8.12 -21.73 23.10
C GLU A 258 -7.05 -22.62 23.76
N ASP A 259 -6.18 -23.27 22.98
CA ASP A 259 -5.28 -24.29 23.51
C ASP A 259 -3.79 -23.89 23.47
N ASN A 260 -3.29 -23.59 24.68
CA ASN A 260 -1.91 -23.64 25.17
C ASN A 260 -0.88 -22.60 24.65
N ASP A 261 -0.65 -21.60 25.50
CA ASP A 261 0.66 -21.12 25.98
C ASP A 261 1.89 -21.50 25.15
N ASP A 262 2.23 -20.65 24.17
CA ASP A 262 3.36 -19.71 24.24
C ASP A 262 3.69 -19.18 22.83
N ASP A 263 3.86 -17.86 22.73
CA ASP A 263 4.52 -17.13 21.64
C ASP A 263 3.76 -16.79 20.32
N ARG A 264 2.50 -17.22 20.11
CA ARG A 264 1.74 -16.85 18.87
C ARG A 264 0.99 -15.51 18.90
N THR A 265 0.82 -14.85 20.06
CA THR A 265 0.10 -13.57 20.18
C THR A 265 0.95 -12.34 19.80
N ARG A 266 1.79 -12.41 18.77
CA ARG A 266 2.61 -11.25 18.34
C ARG A 266 1.77 -10.15 17.68
N CYS A 267 0.59 -10.49 17.17
CA CYS A 267 -0.25 -9.61 16.36
C CYS A 267 -1.30 -8.83 17.17
N ASP A 268 -1.49 -9.17 18.45
CA ASP A 268 -2.51 -8.56 19.33
C ASP A 268 -1.97 -7.54 20.34
N LYS A 269 -0.66 -7.51 20.60
CA LYS A 269 -0.12 -6.82 21.78
C LYS A 269 -0.13 -5.28 21.72
N ASP A 270 -0.23 -4.66 20.55
CA ASP A 270 -0.09 -3.20 20.43
C ASP A 270 -1.42 -2.40 20.50
N THR A 271 -2.59 -3.06 20.47
CA THR A 271 -3.87 -2.30 20.48
C THR A 271 -4.29 -1.87 21.89
N LYS A 272 -3.96 -2.66 22.93
CA LYS A 272 -4.37 -2.36 24.32
C LYS A 272 -3.66 -1.14 24.91
N VAL A 273 -2.45 -0.81 24.44
CA VAL A 273 -1.66 0.32 24.99
C VAL A 273 -2.15 1.68 24.47
N VAL A 274 -2.61 1.76 23.21
CA VAL A 274 -3.04 3.03 22.60
C VAL A 274 -4.38 3.51 23.16
N VAL A 275 -5.33 2.59 23.42
CA VAL A 275 -6.65 2.96 23.95
C VAL A 275 -6.53 3.56 25.35
N ILE A 276 -5.64 3.04 26.20
CA ILE A 276 -5.42 3.58 27.56
C ILE A 276 -4.81 4.99 27.50
N ALA A 277 -3.87 5.25 26.58
CA ALA A 277 -3.24 6.56 26.42
C ALA A 277 -4.20 7.64 25.90
N VAL A 278 -5.09 7.29 24.95
CA VAL A 278 -6.08 8.23 24.40
C VAL A 278 -7.18 8.53 25.41
N VAL A 279 -7.70 7.52 26.12
CA VAL A 279 -8.70 7.74 27.18
C VAL A 279 -8.13 8.55 28.34
N GLY A 280 -6.87 8.29 28.73
CA GLY A 280 -6.17 9.05 29.77
C GLY A 280 -6.01 10.54 29.45
N THR A 281 -5.66 10.87 28.20
CA THR A 281 -5.48 12.27 27.76
C THR A 281 -6.80 13.02 27.66
N ILE A 282 -7.88 12.37 27.19
CA ILE A 282 -9.23 12.97 27.17
C ILE A 282 -9.74 13.24 28.59
N ALA A 283 -9.55 12.29 29.53
CA ALA A 283 -9.93 12.48 30.93
C ALA A 283 -9.16 13.63 31.59
N ALA A 284 -7.85 13.73 31.34
CA ALA A 284 -7.01 14.83 31.86
C ALA A 284 -7.45 16.19 31.30
N ALA A 285 -7.79 16.27 30.01
CA ALA A 285 -8.28 17.50 29.39
C ALA A 285 -9.64 17.95 29.97
N MET A 286 -10.56 17.01 30.21
CA MET A 286 -11.85 17.31 30.84
C MET A 286 -11.69 17.81 32.28
N LEU A 287 -10.78 17.22 33.06
CA LEU A 287 -10.47 17.69 34.41
C LEU A 287 -9.85 19.09 34.39
N GLY A 288 -8.93 19.37 33.47
CA GLY A 288 -8.34 20.71 33.30
C GLY A 288 -9.39 21.78 32.94
N ALA A 289 -10.30 21.47 32.02
CA ALA A 289 -11.40 22.37 31.64
C ALA A 289 -12.38 22.60 32.81
N GLY A 290 -12.73 21.55 33.55
CA GLY A 290 -13.59 21.63 34.72
C GLY A 290 -13.00 22.51 35.83
N VAL A 291 -11.72 22.35 36.15
CA VAL A 291 -11.00 23.21 37.13
C VAL A 291 -10.98 24.66 36.65
N THR A 292 -10.72 24.91 35.37
CA THR A 292 -10.67 26.27 34.82
C THR A 292 -12.03 26.97 34.93
N LEU A 293 -13.12 26.27 34.57
CA LEU A 293 -14.49 26.78 34.70
C LEU A 293 -14.87 27.02 36.16
N TYR A 294 -14.46 26.13 37.06
CA TYR A 294 -14.68 26.28 38.50
C TYR A 294 -13.95 27.52 39.06
N CYS A 295 -12.68 27.71 38.70
CA CYS A 295 -11.90 28.89 39.06
C CYS A 295 -12.51 30.20 38.51
N MET A 296 -13.00 30.19 37.27
CA MET A 296 -13.71 31.33 36.68
C MET A 296 -14.99 31.66 37.45
N ARG A 297 -15.79 30.65 37.82
CA ARG A 297 -17.03 30.83 38.58
C ARG A 297 -16.78 31.38 39.99
N LEU A 298 -15.72 30.93 40.66
CA LEU A 298 -15.32 31.48 41.96
C LEU A 298 -14.85 32.94 41.88
N ARG A 299 -14.11 33.31 40.83
CA ARG A 299 -13.72 34.72 40.60
C ARG A 299 -14.92 35.61 40.33
N ALA A 300 -15.89 35.15 39.54
CA ALA A 300 -17.10 35.90 39.27
C ALA A 300 -17.91 36.16 40.55
N ARG A 301 -17.99 35.20 41.47
CA ARG A 301 -18.66 35.37 42.77
C ARG A 301 -17.97 36.40 43.67
N ARG A 302 -16.64 36.48 43.67
CA ARG A 302 -15.92 37.49 44.47
C ARG A 302 -16.21 38.90 43.97
N ARG A 303 -16.20 39.13 42.65
CA ARG A 303 -16.52 40.45 42.07
C ARG A 303 -17.91 40.93 42.45
N MET A 304 -18.91 40.05 42.41
CA MET A 304 -20.27 40.42 42.84
C MET A 304 -20.35 40.77 44.34
N SER A 305 -19.49 40.19 45.18
CA SER A 305 -19.42 40.54 46.61
C SER A 305 -18.86 41.94 46.81
N ASP A 306 -17.77 42.27 46.11
CA ASP A 306 -17.11 43.58 46.22
C ASP A 306 -18.03 44.71 45.68
N ASP A 307 -18.73 44.45 44.58
CA ASP A 307 -19.70 45.40 44.01
C ASP A 307 -20.89 45.65 44.96
N PHE A 308 -21.37 44.61 45.66
CA PHE A 308 -22.46 44.72 46.62
C PHE A 308 -22.06 45.55 47.86
N GLU A 309 -20.82 45.43 48.30
CA GLU A 309 -20.28 46.19 49.43
C GLU A 309 -20.11 47.69 49.07
N GLN A 310 -19.66 48.00 47.84
CA GLN A 310 -19.60 49.39 47.35
C GLN A 310 -20.98 50.04 47.26
N ILE A 311 -22.00 49.33 46.77
CA ILE A 311 -23.37 49.85 46.66
C ILE A 311 -23.92 50.18 48.06
N ASN A 312 -23.71 49.30 49.05
CA ASN A 312 -24.17 49.55 50.41
C ASN A 312 -23.47 50.74 51.07
N ASN A 313 -22.16 50.93 50.84
CA ASN A 313 -21.44 52.09 51.37
C ASN A 313 -21.85 53.40 50.70
N ALA A 314 -22.13 53.41 49.39
CA ALA A 314 -22.59 54.60 48.68
C ALA A 314 -23.99 55.07 49.10
N GLN A 315 -24.87 54.16 49.54
CA GLN A 315 -26.19 54.53 50.05
C GLN A 315 -26.14 55.13 51.47
N ALA A 316 -25.09 54.85 52.25
CA ALA A 316 -24.93 55.39 53.59
C ALA A 316 -24.55 56.89 53.61
N GLU A 317 -23.93 57.42 52.55
CA GLU A 317 -23.51 58.84 52.48
C GLU A 317 -24.63 59.82 52.08
N VAL A 318 -25.79 59.35 51.59
CA VAL A 318 -26.88 60.22 51.11
C VAL A 318 -27.76 60.78 52.26
N TYR A 319 -27.56 60.32 53.50
CA TYR A 319 -28.37 60.71 54.66
C TYR A 319 -27.67 61.68 55.65
N TYR A 320 -26.83 62.59 55.15
CA TYR A 320 -26.33 63.70 55.95
C TYR A 320 -26.62 65.04 55.26
N VAL A 321 -27.84 65.55 55.44
CA VAL A 321 -28.16 66.96 55.19
C VAL A 321 -28.03 67.70 56.52
N PRO A 322 -27.05 68.60 56.69
CA PRO A 322 -26.95 69.41 57.90
C PRO A 322 -28.17 70.35 57.96
N ALA A 323 -28.89 70.30 59.08
CA ALA A 323 -29.97 71.23 59.37
C ALA A 323 -29.38 72.65 59.49
N ALA A 324 -29.69 73.52 58.53
CA ALA A 324 -29.42 74.93 58.63
C ALA A 324 -30.57 75.62 59.37
N GLU A 325 -30.20 76.30 60.45
CA GLU A 325 -31.05 77.07 61.37
C GLU A 325 -31.78 78.22 60.67
N GLN A 326 -33.06 78.39 61.03
CA GLN A 326 -33.78 79.66 61.08
C GLN A 326 -34.11 79.97 62.53
#